data_AF-G5JNU1-F1
#
_entry.id   AF-G5JNU1-F1
#
_cell.length_a   1.000
_cell.length_b   1.000
_cell.length_c   1.000
_cell.angle_alpha   90.00
_cell.angle_beta   90.00
_cell.angle_gamma   90.00
#
_symmetry.space_group_name_H-M   'P 1'
#
loop_
_entity.id
_entity.type
_entity.pdbx_description
1 polymer ?
#
loop_
_entity_poly.entity_id
_entity_poly.type
_entity_poly.pdbx_seq_one_letter_code
_entity_poly.pdbx_strand_id
1 'polypeptide(L)'
;MATKTIKINLNDHEAMIVALGNVVSNATTISQSMANIAKSLPNTTSEGIAHKYILDKNSFVIYQTRAGEMQTLAEVLHQFAMDTMAKFVNEDRVLATEVANLMLNDPNTSAADKDYIRKHPEEAVTAVEKALNDKGGQS
;
A
#
# COMPACT_ATOMS: atom_id res chain seq x y z
N MET A 1 2.65 -8.00 10.03
CA MET A 1 3.11 -6.83 10.82
C MET A 1 2.04 -5.76 10.70
N ALA A 2 1.75 -5.01 11.77
CA ALA A 2 0.84 -3.87 11.67
C ALA A 2 1.51 -2.74 10.86
N THR A 3 0.83 -2.22 9.84
CA THR A 3 1.28 -1.07 9.04
C THR A 3 1.44 0.13 9.95
N LYS A 4 2.62 0.75 9.93
CA LYS A 4 2.92 1.95 10.72
C LYS A 4 2.49 3.18 9.94
N THR A 5 1.66 4.02 10.56
CA THR A 5 1.22 5.28 9.97
C THR A 5 1.95 6.45 10.63
N ILE A 6 2.33 7.44 9.84
CA ILE A 6 2.86 8.71 10.30
C ILE A 6 1.80 9.46 11.12
N LYS A 7 2.25 10.17 12.16
CA LYS A 7 1.37 11.00 12.99
C LYS A 7 1.45 12.45 12.53
N ILE A 8 0.54 12.87 11.68
CA ILE A 8 0.49 14.21 11.08
C ILE A 8 -0.91 14.81 11.20
N ASN A 9 -1.02 16.14 11.30
CA ASN A 9 -2.32 16.79 11.47
C ASN A 9 -2.98 17.02 10.09
N LEU A 10 -3.87 16.10 9.72
CA LEU A 10 -4.65 16.16 8.48
C LEU A 10 -6.06 16.66 8.78
N ASN A 11 -6.70 17.30 7.80
CA ASN A 11 -8.15 17.49 7.87
C ASN A 11 -8.88 16.15 7.67
N ASP A 12 -10.17 16.09 7.99
CA ASP A 12 -10.93 14.83 7.96
C ASP A 12 -10.95 14.17 6.56
N HIS A 13 -10.99 14.96 5.49
CA HIS A 13 -10.98 14.45 4.12
C HIS A 13 -9.59 13.92 3.73
N GLU A 14 -8.53 14.66 4.05
CA GLU A 14 -7.14 14.22 3.85
C GLU A 14 -6.86 12.93 4.64
N ALA A 15 -7.30 12.85 5.89
CA ALA A 15 -7.15 11.66 6.72
C ALA A 15 -7.91 10.45 6.16
N MET A 16 -9.12 10.66 5.64
CA MET A 16 -9.91 9.62 4.98
C MET A 16 -9.19 9.09 3.74
N ILE A 17 -8.66 9.96 2.89
CA ILE A 17 -7.95 9.56 1.68
C ILE A 17 -6.69 8.78 2.02
N VAL A 18 -5.87 9.27 2.97
CA VAL A 18 -4.67 8.55 3.43
C VAL A 18 -5.04 7.18 4.02
N ALA A 19 -6.16 7.06 4.72
CA ALA A 19 -6.65 5.77 5.21
C ALA A 19 -7.02 4.82 4.07
N LEU A 20 -7.66 5.32 3.00
CA LEU A 20 -7.94 4.53 1.79
C LEU A 20 -6.65 4.11 1.07
N GLY A 21 -5.64 4.98 0.98
CA GLY A 21 -4.32 4.64 0.44
C GLY A 21 -3.63 3.52 1.25
N ASN A 22 -3.77 3.53 2.58
CA ASN A 22 -3.30 2.43 3.43
C ASN A 22 -4.06 1.12 3.16
N VAL A 23 -5.37 1.18 2.86
CA VAL A 23 -6.16 0.00 2.46
C VAL A 23 -5.63 -0.56 1.13
N VAL A 24 -5.32 0.29 0.15
CA VAL A 24 -4.68 -0.12 -1.12
C VAL A 24 -3.37 -0.84 -0.83
N SER A 25 -2.46 -0.25 -0.05
CA SER A 25 -1.18 -0.86 0.31
C SER A 25 -1.34 -2.24 0.98
N ASN A 26 -2.32 -2.38 1.87
CA ASN A 26 -2.60 -3.65 2.53
C ASN A 26 -3.17 -4.69 1.56
N ALA A 27 -4.09 -4.29 0.68
CA ALA A 27 -4.68 -5.17 -0.33
C ALA A 27 -3.63 -5.66 -1.33
N THR A 28 -2.71 -4.77 -1.76
CA THR A 28 -1.55 -5.12 -2.59
C THR A 28 -0.65 -6.15 -1.89
N THR A 29 -0.37 -5.95 -0.59
CA THR A 29 0.45 -6.91 0.19
C THR A 29 -0.22 -8.29 0.26
N ILE A 30 -1.53 -8.34 0.48
CA ILE A 30 -2.31 -9.59 0.49
C ILE A 30 -2.28 -10.25 -0.88
N SER A 31 -2.56 -9.50 -1.94
CA SER A 31 -2.53 -9.98 -3.33
C SER A 31 -1.17 -10.59 -3.70
N GLN A 32 -0.09 -9.89 -3.41
CA GLN A 32 1.28 -10.39 -3.63
C GLN A 32 1.59 -11.64 -2.79
N SER A 33 1.18 -11.66 -1.51
CA SER A 33 1.39 -12.82 -0.64
C SER A 33 0.66 -14.06 -1.17
N MET A 34 -0.59 -13.89 -1.61
CA MET A 34 -1.38 -14.99 -2.19
C MET A 34 -0.78 -15.47 -3.52
N ALA A 35 -0.33 -14.55 -4.37
CA ALA A 35 0.38 -14.92 -5.61
C ALA A 35 1.68 -15.69 -5.34
N ASN A 36 2.43 -15.30 -4.30
CA ASN A 36 3.65 -16.01 -3.90
C ASN A 36 3.35 -17.40 -3.35
N ILE A 37 2.33 -17.56 -2.51
CA ILE A 37 1.91 -18.88 -2.01
C ILE A 37 1.47 -19.77 -3.18
N ALA A 38 0.65 -19.25 -4.10
CA ALA A 38 0.21 -19.98 -5.29
C ALA A 38 1.41 -20.51 -6.11
N LYS A 39 2.46 -19.69 -6.26
CA LYS A 39 3.72 -20.07 -6.94
C LYS A 39 4.55 -21.09 -6.16
N SER A 40 4.55 -21.07 -4.82
CA SER A 40 5.37 -21.97 -4.00
C SER A 40 4.72 -23.31 -3.71
N LEU A 41 3.39 -23.43 -3.79
CA LEU A 41 2.65 -24.67 -3.48
C LEU A 41 3.09 -25.89 -4.31
N PRO A 42 3.33 -25.78 -5.64
CA PRO A 42 3.87 -26.90 -6.43
C PRO A 42 5.22 -27.42 -5.92
N ASN A 43 6.07 -26.53 -5.40
CA ASN A 43 7.41 -26.91 -4.90
C ASN A 43 7.37 -27.53 -3.49
N THR A 44 6.27 -27.32 -2.75
CA THR A 44 6.13 -27.79 -1.36
C THR A 44 5.38 -29.12 -1.26
N THR A 45 4.59 -29.46 -2.28
CA THR A 45 3.85 -30.72 -2.37
C THR A 45 4.24 -31.38 -3.68
N SER A 46 5.11 -32.39 -3.65
CA SER A 46 5.56 -33.07 -4.86
C SER A 46 4.58 -34.15 -5.34
N GLU A 47 3.87 -34.82 -4.44
CA GLU A 47 2.86 -35.86 -4.74
C GLU A 47 1.83 -36.02 -3.60
N GLY A 48 0.76 -36.82 -3.83
CA GLY A 48 -0.18 -37.27 -2.79
C GLY A 48 -1.51 -36.50 -2.70
N ILE A 49 -2.34 -36.83 -1.69
CA ILE A 49 -3.70 -36.28 -1.53
C ILE A 49 -3.68 -34.76 -1.33
N ALA A 50 -2.68 -34.23 -0.62
CA ALA A 50 -2.51 -32.80 -0.42
C ALA A 50 -2.24 -32.07 -1.76
N HIS A 51 -1.35 -32.60 -2.59
CA HIS A 51 -1.07 -32.08 -3.93
C HIS A 51 -2.35 -32.05 -4.79
N LYS A 52 -3.11 -33.16 -4.83
CA LYS A 52 -4.40 -33.23 -5.54
C LYS A 52 -5.46 -32.26 -5.01
N TYR A 53 -5.57 -32.08 -3.70
CA TYR A 53 -6.59 -31.17 -3.14
C TYR A 53 -6.27 -29.69 -3.35
N ILE A 54 -4.98 -29.35 -3.34
CA ILE A 54 -4.48 -27.98 -3.42
C ILE A 54 -4.38 -27.51 -4.88
N LEU A 55 -3.86 -28.34 -5.78
CA LEU A 55 -3.56 -27.96 -7.16
C LEU A 55 -4.65 -28.36 -8.16
N ASP A 56 -5.19 -29.58 -8.10
CA ASP A 56 -6.16 -30.04 -9.13
C ASP A 56 -7.55 -29.42 -9.00
N LYS A 57 -7.94 -28.94 -7.80
CA LYS A 57 -9.29 -28.42 -7.56
C LYS A 57 -9.45 -26.92 -7.80
N ASN A 58 -8.44 -26.22 -8.33
CA ASN A 58 -8.43 -24.74 -8.45
C ASN A 58 -8.71 -24.00 -7.12
N SER A 59 -8.60 -24.70 -5.99
CA SER A 59 -9.01 -24.21 -4.68
C SER A 59 -8.20 -22.99 -4.24
N PHE A 60 -6.95 -22.86 -4.69
CA PHE A 60 -6.09 -21.73 -4.33
C PHE A 60 -6.15 -20.57 -5.34
N VAL A 61 -6.40 -20.87 -6.61
CA VAL A 61 -6.52 -19.88 -7.70
C VAL A 61 -7.69 -18.92 -7.43
N ILE A 62 -8.79 -19.41 -6.86
CA ILE A 62 -9.93 -18.57 -6.49
C ILE A 62 -9.56 -17.53 -5.42
N TYR A 63 -8.71 -17.87 -4.45
CA TYR A 63 -8.29 -16.93 -3.42
C TYR A 63 -7.30 -15.90 -3.96
N GLN A 64 -6.38 -16.30 -4.85
CA GLN A 64 -5.53 -15.36 -5.56
C GLN A 64 -6.37 -14.37 -6.40
N THR A 65 -7.39 -14.87 -7.09
CA THR A 65 -8.30 -14.03 -7.90
C THR A 65 -9.04 -13.02 -7.02
N ARG A 66 -9.65 -13.48 -5.92
CA ARG A 66 -10.35 -12.60 -4.97
C ARG A 66 -9.44 -11.56 -4.32
N ALA A 67 -8.18 -11.90 -4.06
CA ALA A 67 -7.22 -10.94 -3.53
C ALA A 67 -6.89 -9.83 -4.55
N GLY A 68 -6.77 -10.18 -5.84
CA GLY A 68 -6.60 -9.21 -6.92
C GLY A 68 -7.84 -8.32 -7.13
N GLU A 69 -9.04 -8.90 -7.03
CA GLU A 69 -10.31 -8.13 -7.09
C GLU A 69 -10.41 -7.14 -5.92
N MET A 70 -10.04 -7.56 -4.70
CA MET A 70 -10.01 -6.68 -3.53
C MET A 70 -9.01 -5.54 -3.69
N GLN A 71 -7.81 -5.82 -4.23
CA GLN A 71 -6.84 -4.79 -4.55
C GLN A 71 -7.42 -3.78 -5.55
N THR A 72 -8.03 -4.26 -6.63
CA THR A 72 -8.64 -3.40 -7.66
C THR A 72 -9.75 -2.52 -7.06
N LEU A 73 -10.63 -3.09 -6.23
CA LEU A 73 -11.68 -2.33 -5.56
C LEU A 73 -11.12 -1.26 -4.62
N ALA A 74 -10.05 -1.57 -3.88
CA ALA A 74 -9.39 -0.60 -3.02
C ALA A 74 -8.81 0.58 -3.82
N GLU A 75 -8.15 0.28 -4.95
CA GLU A 75 -7.57 1.31 -5.85
C GLU A 75 -8.66 2.21 -6.43
N VAL A 76 -9.77 1.63 -6.89
CA VAL A 76 -10.92 2.39 -7.42
C VAL A 76 -11.54 3.27 -6.34
N LEU A 77 -11.72 2.77 -5.12
CA LEU A 77 -12.30 3.55 -4.02
C LEU A 77 -11.39 4.70 -3.59
N HIS A 78 -10.08 4.48 -3.55
CA HIS A 78 -9.10 5.52 -3.26
C HIS A 78 -9.10 6.62 -4.32
N GLN A 79 -9.03 6.25 -5.60
CA GLN A 79 -9.09 7.22 -6.71
C GLN A 79 -10.41 7.98 -6.71
N PHE A 80 -11.53 7.29 -6.50
CA PHE A 80 -12.85 7.94 -6.43
C PHE A 80 -12.92 8.95 -5.28
N ALA A 81 -12.33 8.65 -4.13
CA ALA A 81 -12.27 9.58 -3.01
C ALA A 81 -11.38 10.79 -3.31
N MET A 82 -10.22 10.59 -3.94
CA MET A 82 -9.36 11.67 -4.44
C MET A 82 -10.13 12.60 -5.37
N ASP A 83 -10.74 12.05 -6.42
CA ASP A 83 -11.48 12.83 -7.43
C ASP A 83 -12.65 13.60 -6.82
N THR A 84 -13.38 12.96 -5.90
CA THR A 84 -14.55 13.56 -5.24
C THR A 84 -14.15 14.70 -4.30
N MET A 85 -13.01 14.55 -3.61
CA MET A 85 -12.57 15.47 -2.57
C MET A 85 -11.48 16.45 -3.04
N ALA A 86 -11.08 16.43 -4.30
CA ALA A 86 -9.99 17.23 -4.89
C ALA A 86 -10.03 18.73 -4.50
N LYS A 87 -11.22 19.33 -4.37
CA LYS A 87 -11.38 20.74 -3.99
C LYS A 87 -11.27 21.02 -2.49
N PHE A 88 -11.26 19.98 -1.66
CA PHE A 88 -11.31 20.03 -0.20
C PHE A 88 -10.02 19.54 0.45
N VAL A 89 -9.05 19.08 -0.33
CA VAL A 89 -7.79 18.51 0.14
C VAL A 89 -6.62 19.14 -0.57
N ASN A 90 -5.46 19.17 0.10
CA ASN A 90 -4.19 19.37 -0.59
C ASN A 90 -3.69 18.00 -1.09
N GLU A 91 -3.85 17.74 -2.39
CA GLU A 91 -3.47 16.46 -3.02
C GLU A 91 -1.97 16.17 -2.88
N ASP A 92 -1.11 17.19 -3.03
CA ASP A 92 0.35 17.05 -2.90
C ASP A 92 0.72 16.60 -1.49
N ARG A 93 0.08 17.20 -0.47
CA ARG A 93 0.28 16.84 0.94
C ARG A 93 -0.22 15.43 1.25
N VAL A 94 -1.35 15.03 0.66
CA VAL A 94 -1.89 13.66 0.79
C VAL A 94 -0.91 12.66 0.18
N LEU A 95 -0.47 12.88 -1.05
CA LEU A 95 0.48 12.03 -1.74
C LEU A 95 1.81 11.93 -0.98
N ALA A 96 2.33 13.06 -0.50
CA ALA A 96 3.54 13.09 0.31
C ALA A 96 3.40 12.31 1.63
N THR A 97 2.22 12.38 2.26
CA THR A 97 1.90 11.60 3.47
C THR A 97 1.86 10.09 3.16
N GLU A 98 1.25 9.70 2.05
CA GLU A 98 1.22 8.30 1.60
C GLU A 98 2.62 7.77 1.30
N VAL A 99 3.46 8.55 0.62
CA VAL A 99 4.86 8.20 0.35
C VAL A 99 5.66 8.08 1.65
N ALA A 100 5.47 9.00 2.61
CA ALA A 100 6.12 8.89 3.91
C ALA A 100 5.69 7.63 4.69
N ASN A 101 4.41 7.24 4.58
CA ASN A 101 3.92 5.97 5.12
C ASN A 101 4.56 4.76 4.41
N LEU A 102 4.71 4.79 3.09
CA LEU A 102 5.40 3.74 2.35
C LEU A 102 6.86 3.62 2.83
N MET A 103 7.58 4.73 2.94
CA MET A 103 8.97 4.75 3.44
C MET A 103 9.10 4.18 4.86
N LEU A 104 8.14 4.46 5.75
CA LEU A 104 8.13 3.92 7.11
C LEU A 104 8.02 2.39 7.16
N ASN A 105 7.33 1.80 6.19
CA ASN A 105 7.02 0.37 6.12
C ASN A 105 7.94 -0.41 5.16
N ASP A 106 8.61 0.26 4.23
CA ASP A 106 9.55 -0.36 3.31
C ASP A 106 10.77 -0.91 4.07
N PRO A 107 11.09 -2.22 3.96
CA PRO A 107 12.29 -2.79 4.58
C PRO A 107 13.59 -2.12 4.13
N ASN A 108 13.65 -1.57 2.92
CA ASN A 108 14.85 -0.96 2.34
C ASN A 108 15.12 0.46 2.82
N THR A 109 14.11 1.15 3.37
CA THR A 109 14.32 2.48 3.96
C THR A 109 15.20 2.36 5.21
N SER A 110 16.20 3.24 5.30
CA SER A 110 17.19 3.21 6.38
C SER A 110 16.55 3.40 7.76
N ALA A 111 17.19 2.87 8.80
CA ALA A 111 16.71 3.05 10.17
C ALA A 111 16.71 4.51 10.60
N ALA A 112 17.68 5.30 10.11
CA ALA A 112 17.79 6.74 10.38
C ALA A 112 16.62 7.49 9.76
N ASP A 113 16.28 7.22 8.50
CA ASP A 113 15.15 7.87 7.82
C ASP A 113 13.82 7.50 8.49
N LYS A 114 13.64 6.22 8.85
CA LYS A 114 12.45 5.77 9.60
C LYS A 114 12.34 6.44 10.96
N ASP A 115 13.45 6.72 11.63
CA ASP A 115 13.46 7.42 12.92
C ASP A 115 13.16 8.91 12.73
N TYR A 116 13.73 9.53 11.70
CA TYR A 116 13.45 10.92 11.32
C TYR A 116 11.96 11.13 11.02
N ILE A 117 11.35 10.30 10.16
CA ILE A 117 9.92 10.39 9.83
C ILE A 117 9.03 10.26 11.08
N ARG A 118 9.42 9.44 12.06
CA ARG A 118 8.66 9.27 13.32
C ARG A 118 8.77 10.48 14.25
N LYS A 119 9.96 11.10 14.32
CA LYS A 119 10.25 12.20 15.23
C LYS A 119 9.83 13.56 14.66
N HIS A 120 9.91 13.71 13.34
CA HIS A 120 9.67 14.96 12.62
C HIS A 120 8.66 14.75 11.47
N PRO A 121 7.40 14.34 11.76
CA PRO A 121 6.46 13.92 10.73
C PRO A 121 6.04 15.01 9.75
N GLU A 122 5.76 16.23 10.22
CA GLU A 122 5.38 17.36 9.35
C GLU A 122 6.56 17.80 8.45
N GLU A 123 7.77 17.88 9.01
CA GLU A 123 8.98 18.21 8.25
C GLU A 123 9.28 17.14 7.19
N ALA A 124 9.12 15.87 7.54
CA ALA A 124 9.33 14.76 6.62
C ALA A 124 8.33 14.80 5.45
N VAL A 125 7.04 15.05 5.72
CA VAL A 125 6.04 15.17 4.65
C VAL A 125 6.34 16.37 3.77
N THR A 126 6.69 17.52 4.34
CA THR A 126 7.08 18.71 3.57
C THR A 126 8.30 18.44 2.67
N ALA A 127 9.29 17.70 3.19
CA ALA A 127 10.48 17.32 2.42
C ALA A 127 10.14 16.39 1.25
N VAL A 128 9.24 15.43 1.48
CA VAL A 128 8.74 14.52 0.43
C VAL A 128 7.94 15.29 -0.63
N GLU A 129 7.02 16.16 -0.20
CA GLU A 129 6.22 17.02 -1.08
C GLU A 129 7.11 17.86 -1.99
N LYS A 130 8.12 18.51 -1.42
CA LYS A 130 9.12 19.26 -2.19
C LYS A 130 9.86 18.38 -3.19
N ALA A 131 10.30 17.19 -2.77
CA ALA A 131 11.02 16.27 -3.66
C ALA A 131 10.16 15.73 -4.82
N LEU A 132 8.84 15.58 -4.61
CA LEU A 132 7.89 15.22 -5.67
C LEU A 132 7.75 16.36 -6.69
N ASN A 133 7.62 17.59 -6.21
CA ASN A 133 7.43 18.77 -7.04
C ASN A 133 8.71 19.19 -7.80
N ASP A 134 9.89 19.05 -7.19
CA ASP A 134 11.18 19.35 -7.82
C ASP A 134 11.50 18.38 -8.98
N LYS A 135 10.97 17.14 -8.95
CA LYS A 135 11.10 16.16 -10.04
C LYS A 135 10.10 16.38 -11.18
N GLY A 136 8.98 17.05 -10.92
CA GLY A 136 7.99 17.41 -11.95
C GLY A 136 8.38 18.62 -12.81
N GLY A 137 9.38 19.40 -12.39
CA GLY A 137 9.90 20.57 -13.11
C GLY A 137 11.10 20.29 -14.04
N GLN A 138 11.56 19.04 -14.14
CA GLN A 138 12.59 18.60 -15.08
C GLN A 138 11.96 17.84 -16.26
N SER A 139 11.18 18.54 -17.07
CA SER A 139 10.67 18.07 -18.36
C SER A 139 10.66 19.19 -19.38
#